data_AF-V4KSD8-F1
#
_entry.id   AF-V4KSD8-F1
#
_cell.length_a   1.000
_cell.length_b   1.000
_cell.length_c   1.000
_cell.angle_alpha   90.00
_cell.angle_beta   90.00
_cell.angle_gamma   90.00
#
_symmetry.space_group_name_H-M   'P 1'
#
loop_
_entity.id
_entity.type
_entity.pdbx_description
1 polymer ?
#
loop_
_entity_poly.entity_id
_entity_poly.type
_entity_poly.pdbx_seq_one_letter_code
_entity_poly.pdbx_strand_id
1 'polypeptide(L)'
;MTGNIGKGVTQYKVTDPSDDPLSPKPGTLRYGATLIKGKKWITFKRNMKIKLHKPLLISSFTTLDGRGVSAHIKGPGCLIVYKATDVIIHGLKIHDCKAHKPSSVMGPDSKIIPLGQVDGDAIRLVTAKKVWIDHNTLYDCEDGLLDVTRGSTDVTVSNNWFRNQDKVMLLGHDDGYVRDKDMRVTVVFNHFGPNCNQRMPRVRHGYAHVANNYYQGWTQYAIGGSMSPRVKSESNYFVAPKSGSKERTLKPLKNSLLQLERYSAPETPSVRTTTTTLNMTF
;
A
#
# COMPACT_ATOMS: atom_id res chain seq x y z
N MET A 1 -9.92 -11.46 8.94
CA MET A 1 -8.61 -12.16 8.87
C MET A 1 -8.29 -12.73 10.25
N THR A 2 -8.50 -14.03 10.48
CA THR A 2 -8.36 -14.68 11.80
C THR A 2 -7.05 -15.45 11.97
N GLY A 3 -6.23 -15.57 10.91
CA GLY A 3 -4.96 -16.31 10.93
C GLY A 3 -3.93 -15.78 11.93
N ASN A 4 -4.08 -14.53 12.37
CA ASN A 4 -3.14 -13.83 13.25
C ASN A 4 -3.55 -13.78 14.73
N ILE A 5 -4.68 -14.40 15.09
CA ILE A 5 -5.18 -14.45 16.46
C ILE A 5 -5.32 -15.90 16.96
N GLY A 6 -5.66 -16.04 18.26
CA GLY A 6 -5.97 -17.31 18.91
C GLY A 6 -4.76 -17.99 19.55
N LYS A 7 -4.88 -19.30 19.78
CA LYS A 7 -3.85 -20.11 20.45
C LYS A 7 -2.52 -20.06 19.67
N GLY A 8 -1.41 -19.92 20.40
CA GLY A 8 -0.05 -19.95 19.85
C GLY A 8 0.46 -18.61 19.30
N VAL A 9 -0.28 -17.50 19.47
CA VAL A 9 0.22 -16.17 19.10
C VAL A 9 1.28 -15.72 20.10
N THR A 10 2.47 -15.42 19.59
CA THR A 10 3.51 -14.77 20.37
C THR A 10 3.25 -13.27 20.42
N GLN A 11 3.00 -12.76 21.62
CA GLN A 11 2.93 -11.32 21.87
C GLN A 11 4.35 -10.77 21.96
N TYR A 12 4.67 -9.80 21.11
CA TYR A 12 5.98 -9.17 21.09
C TYR A 12 5.84 -7.67 21.19
N LYS A 13 6.70 -7.05 22.00
CA LYS A 13 6.67 -5.61 22.22
C LYS A 13 8.03 -5.03 21.85
N VAL A 14 8.02 -4.16 20.84
CA VAL A 14 9.20 -3.39 20.42
C VAL A 14 9.52 -2.37 21.51
N THR A 15 10.75 -2.42 22.02
CA THR A 15 11.25 -1.56 23.10
C THR A 15 12.47 -0.73 22.67
N ASP A 16 13.10 -1.14 21.57
CA ASP A 16 14.33 -0.58 21.03
C ASP A 16 14.11 -0.17 19.56
N PRO A 17 14.27 1.12 19.20
CA PRO A 17 14.06 1.61 17.86
C PRO A 17 15.26 1.41 16.92
N SER A 18 16.37 0.84 17.40
CA SER A 18 17.54 0.53 16.56
C SER A 18 17.24 -0.57 15.56
N ASP A 19 18.02 -0.59 14.47
CA ASP A 19 17.93 -1.59 13.41
C ASP A 19 19.32 -2.15 13.09
N ASP A 20 19.46 -3.46 13.18
CA ASP A 20 20.58 -4.19 12.58
C ASP A 20 19.99 -5.12 11.51
N PRO A 21 20.28 -4.87 10.23
CA PRO A 21 19.64 -5.60 9.15
C PRO A 21 20.13 -7.04 9.00
N LEU A 22 21.21 -7.45 9.66
CA LEU A 22 21.81 -8.78 9.56
C LEU A 22 21.81 -9.55 10.88
N SER A 23 21.84 -8.85 12.01
CA SER A 23 21.86 -9.43 13.35
C SER A 23 20.91 -8.68 14.29
N PRO A 24 19.59 -8.68 14.02
CA PRO A 24 18.65 -7.95 14.86
C PRO A 24 18.60 -8.55 16.26
N LYS A 25 18.65 -7.69 17.28
CA LYS A 25 18.59 -8.10 18.69
C LYS A 25 17.14 -8.10 19.24
N PRO A 26 16.84 -8.89 20.28
CA PRO A 26 15.58 -8.80 21.00
C PRO A 26 15.26 -7.36 21.43
N GLY A 27 13.98 -6.99 21.40
CA GLY A 27 13.50 -5.63 21.60
C GLY A 27 13.32 -4.81 20.31
N THR A 28 13.96 -5.19 19.19
CA THR A 28 13.87 -4.46 17.91
C THR A 28 12.71 -4.94 17.04
N LEU A 29 12.18 -4.06 16.18
CA LEU A 29 11.11 -4.42 15.23
C LEU A 29 11.55 -5.55 14.28
N ARG A 30 12.78 -5.48 13.76
CA ARG A 30 13.28 -6.50 12.83
C ARG A 30 13.35 -7.89 13.48
N TYR A 31 13.80 -7.98 14.72
CA TYR A 31 13.80 -9.25 15.46
C TYR A 31 12.39 -9.83 15.52
N GLY A 32 11.41 -9.04 15.93
CA GLY A 32 10.01 -9.47 16.00
C GLY A 32 9.49 -9.96 14.65
N ALA A 33 9.73 -9.19 13.59
CA ALA A 33 9.22 -9.51 12.26
C ALA A 33 9.86 -10.75 11.61
N THR A 34 11.12 -11.07 11.95
CA THR A 34 11.91 -12.06 11.20
C THR A 34 12.31 -13.31 12.00
N LEU A 35 12.67 -13.16 13.28
CA LEU A 35 13.18 -14.27 14.11
C LEU A 35 12.08 -15.02 14.86
N ILE A 36 10.98 -14.36 15.21
CA ILE A 36 9.85 -15.02 15.88
C ILE A 36 9.16 -15.94 14.88
N LYS A 37 9.03 -17.23 15.23
CA LYS A 37 8.35 -18.21 14.37
C LYS A 37 6.84 -18.25 14.64
N GLY A 38 6.09 -18.69 13.64
CA GLY A 38 4.64 -18.85 13.75
C GLY A 38 3.89 -17.53 13.89
N LYS A 39 2.72 -17.59 14.54
CA LYS A 39 1.82 -16.45 14.70
C LYS A 39 2.41 -15.44 15.68
N LYS A 40 2.39 -14.16 15.32
CA LYS A 40 2.94 -13.09 16.15
C LYS A 40 2.19 -11.78 16.02
N TRP A 41 2.06 -11.12 17.16
CA TRP A 41 1.42 -9.83 17.31
C TRP A 41 2.42 -8.86 17.91
N ILE A 42 2.89 -7.93 17.07
CA ILE A 42 3.98 -7.01 17.37
C ILE A 42 3.38 -5.64 17.70
N THR A 43 3.57 -5.20 18.93
CA THR A 43 3.17 -3.89 19.46
C THR A 43 4.39 -3.04 19.78
N PHE A 44 4.17 -1.77 20.12
CA PHE A 44 5.24 -0.81 20.40
C PHE A 44 5.10 -0.27 21.83
N LYS A 45 6.18 -0.27 22.60
CA LYS A 45 6.14 0.13 24.03
C LYS A 45 5.81 1.61 24.25
N ARG A 46 6.20 2.47 23.31
CA ARG A 46 6.10 3.94 23.39
C ARG A 46 6.12 4.54 22.00
N ASN A 47 5.85 5.83 21.90
CA ASN A 47 6.13 6.61 20.70
C ASN A 47 7.59 6.39 20.27
N MET A 48 7.81 6.07 19.00
CA MET A 48 9.15 5.84 18.50
C MET A 48 9.26 6.10 17.00
N LYS A 49 10.48 6.46 16.58
CA LYS A 49 10.87 6.62 15.18
C LYS A 49 11.92 5.56 14.87
N ILE A 50 11.56 4.59 14.04
CA ILE A 50 12.43 3.50 13.63
C ILE A 50 12.98 3.86 12.26
N LYS A 51 14.29 4.06 12.19
CA LYS A 51 15.02 4.22 10.93
C LYS A 51 15.59 2.86 10.55
N LEU A 52 14.99 2.23 9.55
CA LEU A 52 15.55 1.02 8.96
C LEU A 52 16.85 1.35 8.25
N HIS A 53 17.81 0.43 8.30
CA HIS A 53 19.08 0.54 7.54
C HIS A 53 19.01 -0.17 6.18
N LYS A 54 18.10 -1.14 6.05
CA LYS A 54 17.78 -1.89 4.83
C LYS A 54 16.30 -2.30 4.86
N PRO A 55 15.70 -2.77 3.75
CA PRO A 55 14.30 -3.18 3.73
C PRO A 55 13.96 -4.20 4.82
N LEU A 56 12.78 -4.09 5.41
CA LEU A 56 12.29 -5.02 6.41
C LEU A 56 11.34 -6.05 5.80
N LEU A 57 11.75 -7.32 5.80
CA LEU A 57 10.88 -8.44 5.43
C LEU A 57 9.87 -8.73 6.55
N ILE A 58 8.60 -8.77 6.19
CA ILE A 58 7.50 -9.19 7.07
C ILE A 58 7.09 -10.61 6.69
N SER A 59 7.26 -11.56 7.62
CA SER A 59 6.92 -12.96 7.38
C SER A 59 5.41 -13.21 7.48
N SER A 60 4.97 -14.40 7.08
CA SER A 60 3.59 -14.86 7.29
C SER A 60 3.16 -14.80 8.75
N PHE A 61 1.85 -14.73 8.97
CA PHE A 61 1.19 -14.75 10.28
C PHE A 61 1.62 -13.62 11.23
N THR A 62 1.86 -12.44 10.67
CA THR A 62 2.41 -11.28 11.39
C THR A 62 1.38 -10.17 11.48
N THR A 63 1.17 -9.65 12.68
CA THR A 63 0.49 -8.37 12.88
C THR A 63 1.48 -7.34 13.40
N LEU A 64 1.59 -6.20 12.70
CA LEU A 64 2.18 -4.97 13.23
C LEU A 64 1.04 -4.07 13.70
N ASP A 65 1.03 -3.74 14.99
CA ASP A 65 -0.05 -3.01 15.65
C ASP A 65 0.49 -1.76 16.36
N GLY A 66 0.27 -0.61 15.72
CA GLY A 66 0.67 0.71 16.21
C GLY A 66 -0.31 1.35 17.18
N ARG A 67 -1.40 0.69 17.59
CA ARG A 67 -2.41 1.31 18.46
C ARG A 67 -1.82 1.80 19.79
N GLY A 68 -2.34 2.93 20.26
CA GLY A 68 -1.97 3.54 21.55
C GLY A 68 -0.66 4.31 21.53
N VAL A 69 0.11 4.29 20.42
CA VAL A 69 1.36 5.06 20.29
C VAL A 69 1.54 5.62 18.89
N SER A 70 2.45 6.57 18.72
CA SER A 70 2.90 7.05 17.40
C SER A 70 4.18 6.33 16.99
N ALA A 71 4.04 5.24 16.23
CA ALA A 71 5.15 4.47 15.67
C ALA A 71 5.43 4.91 14.21
N HIS A 72 6.63 5.44 13.98
CA HIS A 72 7.09 5.87 12.66
C HIS A 72 8.10 4.87 12.09
N ILE A 73 7.98 4.55 10.80
CA ILE A 73 8.93 3.72 10.05
C ILE A 73 9.43 4.53 8.86
N LYS A 74 10.75 4.60 8.71
CA LYS A 74 11.41 5.27 7.58
C LYS A 74 12.74 4.62 7.22
N GLY A 75 13.35 5.05 6.11
CA GLY A 75 14.70 4.64 5.71
C GLY A 75 14.76 3.91 4.37
N PRO A 76 15.90 3.27 4.05
CA PRO A 76 16.11 2.65 2.74
C PRO A 76 15.32 1.36 2.60
N GLY A 77 14.30 1.40 1.73
CA GLY A 77 13.21 0.45 1.67
C GLY A 77 12.50 0.30 3.01
N CYS A 78 11.18 0.39 3.00
CA CYS A 78 10.41 0.25 4.21
C CYS A 78 9.96 -1.20 4.40
N LEU A 79 8.68 -1.50 4.21
CA LEU A 79 8.14 -2.82 4.51
C LEU A 79 7.98 -3.64 3.23
N ILE A 80 8.46 -4.88 3.25
CA ILE A 80 8.28 -5.83 2.15
C ILE A 80 7.62 -7.10 2.67
N VAL A 81 6.45 -7.44 2.15
CA VAL A 81 5.77 -8.71 2.38
C VAL A 81 6.06 -9.60 1.18
N TYR A 82 7.05 -10.48 1.31
CA TYR A 82 7.54 -11.33 0.23
C TYR A 82 7.17 -12.79 0.47
N LYS A 83 6.42 -13.41 -0.45
CA LYS A 83 6.00 -14.82 -0.39
C LYS A 83 5.37 -15.19 0.97
N ALA A 84 4.52 -14.30 1.49
CA ALA A 84 3.94 -14.42 2.82
C ALA A 84 2.40 -14.37 2.77
N THR A 85 1.76 -14.94 3.80
CA THR A 85 0.30 -14.95 3.96
C THR A 85 -0.12 -14.47 5.34
N ASP A 86 -1.34 -13.94 5.45
CA ASP A 86 -1.97 -13.55 6.72
C ASP A 86 -1.13 -12.48 7.43
N VAL A 87 -1.06 -11.29 6.83
CA VAL A 87 -0.31 -10.15 7.38
C VAL A 87 -1.23 -8.97 7.65
N ILE A 88 -1.12 -8.37 8.82
CA ILE A 88 -1.82 -7.13 9.18
C ILE A 88 -0.78 -6.05 9.46
N ILE A 89 -0.91 -4.90 8.80
CA ILE A 89 -0.11 -3.70 9.07
C ILE A 89 -1.08 -2.61 9.47
N HIS A 90 -1.07 -2.26 10.76
CA HIS A 90 -2.10 -1.43 11.36
C HIS A 90 -1.54 -0.27 12.19
N GLY A 91 -2.07 0.93 11.97
CA GLY A 91 -1.83 2.09 12.86
C GLY A 91 -0.42 2.69 12.79
N LEU A 92 0.31 2.51 11.67
CA LEU A 92 1.69 2.99 11.53
C LEU A 92 1.78 4.28 10.71
N LYS A 93 2.83 5.07 10.94
CA LYS A 93 3.22 6.18 10.06
C LYS A 93 4.45 5.76 9.27
N ILE A 94 4.33 5.59 7.96
CA ILE A 94 5.42 5.11 7.10
C ILE A 94 5.73 6.18 6.05
N HIS A 95 6.96 6.67 6.05
CA HIS A 95 7.35 7.83 5.26
C HIS A 95 8.86 7.91 5.06
N ASP A 96 9.33 8.85 4.22
CA ASP A 96 10.75 9.03 3.91
C ASP A 96 11.45 7.72 3.49
N CYS A 97 10.72 6.85 2.78
CA CYS A 97 11.28 5.60 2.27
C CYS A 97 12.12 5.90 1.04
N LYS A 98 13.33 5.32 0.98
CA LYS A 98 14.32 5.61 -0.06
C LYS A 98 14.69 4.38 -0.86
N ALA A 99 15.05 4.59 -2.12
CA ALA A 99 15.61 3.55 -2.96
C ALA A 99 16.88 2.98 -2.31
N HIS A 100 17.13 1.70 -2.53
CA HIS A 100 18.32 1.04 -1.99
C HIS A 100 18.86 0.01 -2.98
N LYS A 101 20.19 -0.02 -3.10
CA LYS A 101 20.90 -0.97 -3.95
C LYS A 101 20.66 -2.41 -3.49
N PRO A 102 20.90 -3.42 -4.34
CA PRO A 102 20.85 -4.82 -3.93
C PRO A 102 21.60 -5.07 -2.63
N SER A 103 21.00 -5.84 -1.71
CA SER A 103 21.59 -6.08 -0.39
C SER A 103 21.00 -7.32 0.28
N SER A 104 21.73 -7.87 1.24
CA SER A 104 21.23 -8.95 2.10
C SER A 104 20.60 -8.41 3.37
N VAL A 105 19.51 -9.03 3.79
CA VAL A 105 18.77 -8.71 5.03
C VAL A 105 18.36 -9.97 5.78
N MET A 106 18.16 -9.85 7.08
CA MET A 106 17.50 -10.89 7.87
C MET A 106 16.07 -11.08 7.39
N GLY A 107 15.72 -12.32 7.10
CA GLY A 107 14.40 -12.75 6.70
C GLY A 107 13.80 -13.79 7.65
N PRO A 108 12.65 -14.36 7.29
CA PRO A 108 11.95 -15.35 8.11
C PRO A 108 12.84 -16.55 8.48
N ASP A 109 12.59 -17.14 9.64
CA ASP A 109 13.33 -18.30 10.16
C ASP A 109 14.83 -18.07 10.34
N SER A 110 15.22 -16.83 10.64
CA SER A 110 16.61 -16.42 10.86
C SER A 110 17.52 -16.63 9.65
N LYS A 111 16.97 -16.56 8.43
CA LYS A 111 17.73 -16.73 7.19
C LYS A 111 18.12 -15.39 6.60
N ILE A 112 19.37 -15.27 6.15
CA ILE A 112 19.80 -14.12 5.36
C ILE A 112 19.25 -14.27 3.94
N ILE A 113 18.48 -13.28 3.51
CA ILE A 113 17.82 -13.24 2.20
C ILE A 113 18.47 -12.16 1.34
N PRO A 114 19.00 -12.50 0.15
CA PRO A 114 19.43 -11.49 -0.81
C PRO A 114 18.20 -10.81 -1.43
N LEU A 115 18.21 -9.48 -1.45
CA LEU A 115 17.23 -8.66 -2.14
C LEU A 115 17.89 -7.95 -3.32
N GLY A 116 17.14 -7.87 -4.42
CA GLY A 116 17.50 -7.00 -5.54
C GLY A 116 17.36 -5.52 -5.18
N GLN A 117 17.45 -4.67 -6.20
CA GLN A 117 17.18 -3.25 -6.04
C GLN A 117 15.73 -3.03 -5.56
N VAL A 118 15.56 -2.05 -4.67
CA VAL A 118 14.26 -1.58 -4.20
C VAL A 118 14.11 -0.11 -4.51
N ASP A 119 12.91 0.30 -4.90
CA ASP A 119 12.66 1.62 -5.50
C ASP A 119 12.30 2.69 -4.45
N GLY A 120 12.04 2.27 -3.20
CA GLY A 120 11.75 3.18 -2.09
C GLY A 120 10.28 3.27 -1.72
N ASP A 121 9.49 2.23 -1.97
CA ASP A 121 8.09 2.17 -1.57
C ASP A 121 7.90 2.09 -0.05
N ALA A 122 6.77 2.60 0.46
CA ALA A 122 6.41 2.46 1.87
C ALA A 122 6.08 1.00 2.25
N ILE A 123 5.21 0.36 1.45
CA ILE A 123 4.81 -1.04 1.62
C ILE A 123 4.79 -1.71 0.25
N ARG A 124 5.51 -2.83 0.12
CA ARG A 124 5.53 -3.62 -1.10
C ARG A 124 5.10 -5.07 -0.84
N LEU A 125 4.07 -5.52 -1.54
CA LEU A 125 3.56 -6.88 -1.52
C LEU A 125 4.00 -7.61 -2.80
N VAL A 126 4.72 -8.72 -2.63
CA VAL A 126 5.27 -9.51 -3.73
C VAL A 126 4.97 -10.98 -3.49
N THR A 127 4.10 -11.56 -4.31
CA THR A 127 3.59 -12.94 -4.12
C THR A 127 2.97 -13.12 -2.72
N ALA A 128 2.28 -12.10 -2.20
CA ALA A 128 1.66 -12.11 -0.89
C ALA A 128 0.16 -12.42 -0.96
N LYS A 129 -0.41 -13.09 0.05
CA LYS A 129 -1.84 -13.39 0.10
C LYS A 129 -2.45 -13.02 1.43
N LYS A 130 -3.74 -12.67 1.47
CA LYS A 130 -4.44 -12.36 2.72
C LYS A 130 -3.70 -11.28 3.51
N VAL A 131 -3.62 -10.07 2.96
CA VAL A 131 -2.96 -8.93 3.61
C VAL A 131 -3.97 -7.82 3.92
N TRP A 132 -3.91 -7.27 5.13
CA TRP A 132 -4.75 -6.16 5.55
C TRP A 132 -3.88 -4.96 5.96
N ILE A 133 -4.00 -3.87 5.20
CA ILE A 133 -3.30 -2.61 5.41
C ILE A 133 -4.34 -1.61 5.95
N ASP A 134 -4.27 -1.29 7.23
CA ASP A 134 -5.35 -0.59 7.92
C ASP A 134 -4.90 0.58 8.81
N HIS A 135 -5.60 1.71 8.78
CA HIS A 135 -5.32 2.86 9.67
C HIS A 135 -3.87 3.38 9.63
N ASN A 136 -3.14 3.20 8.52
CA ASN A 136 -1.79 3.72 8.38
C ASN A 136 -1.82 5.14 7.80
N THR A 137 -0.79 5.94 8.10
CA THR A 137 -0.50 7.18 7.38
C THR A 137 0.74 6.98 6.53
N LEU A 138 0.63 7.19 5.22
CA LEU A 138 1.64 6.88 4.21
C LEU A 138 1.94 8.14 3.38
N TYR A 139 3.20 8.58 3.33
CA TYR A 139 3.56 9.85 2.66
C TYR A 139 5.07 10.00 2.38
N ASP A 140 5.45 10.91 1.48
CA ASP A 140 6.83 11.36 1.23
C ASP A 140 7.84 10.22 0.97
N CYS A 141 7.45 9.22 0.16
CA CYS A 141 8.33 8.14 -0.28
C CYS A 141 8.94 8.43 -1.66
N GLU A 142 10.12 7.87 -1.93
CA GLU A 142 10.86 8.14 -3.17
C GLU A 142 10.17 7.65 -4.43
N ASP A 143 9.52 6.47 -4.40
CA ASP A 143 8.73 5.94 -5.52
C ASP A 143 7.23 5.84 -5.20
N GLY A 144 6.74 4.66 -4.81
CA GLY A 144 5.34 4.41 -4.45
C GLY A 144 5.03 4.52 -2.95
N LEU A 145 3.76 4.52 -2.56
CA LEU A 145 3.37 4.22 -1.17
C LEU A 145 2.99 2.76 -0.99
N LEU A 146 2.15 2.22 -1.87
CA LEU A 146 1.71 0.83 -1.79
C LEU A 146 1.76 0.13 -3.15
N ASP A 147 2.56 -0.92 -3.23
CA ASP A 147 2.69 -1.75 -4.41
C ASP A 147 2.18 -3.18 -4.14
N VAL A 148 1.22 -3.65 -4.93
CA VAL A 148 0.69 -5.02 -4.87
C VAL A 148 0.98 -5.72 -6.19
N THR A 149 1.90 -6.67 -6.19
CA THR A 149 2.49 -7.18 -7.44
C THR A 149 2.78 -8.68 -7.42
N ARG A 150 3.09 -9.23 -8.59
CA ARG A 150 3.68 -10.58 -8.76
C ARG A 150 2.83 -11.69 -8.15
N GLY A 151 1.54 -11.69 -8.47
CA GLY A 151 0.56 -12.70 -8.04
C GLY A 151 0.07 -12.50 -6.61
N SER A 152 0.25 -11.30 -6.06
CA SER A 152 -0.34 -10.96 -4.77
C SER A 152 -1.87 -10.84 -4.89
N THR A 153 -2.62 -11.34 -3.91
CA THR A 153 -4.10 -11.34 -3.98
C THR A 153 -4.73 -11.39 -2.59
N ASP A 154 -6.05 -11.20 -2.52
CA ASP A 154 -6.83 -11.14 -1.29
C ASP A 154 -6.31 -10.06 -0.32
N VAL A 155 -6.20 -8.84 -0.84
CA VAL A 155 -5.68 -7.68 -0.09
C VAL A 155 -6.82 -6.72 0.23
N THR A 156 -6.88 -6.24 1.47
CA THR A 156 -7.75 -5.13 1.87
C THR A 156 -6.90 -3.95 2.31
N VAL A 157 -7.20 -2.77 1.77
CA VAL A 157 -6.57 -1.49 2.09
C VAL A 157 -7.66 -0.58 2.63
N SER A 158 -7.68 -0.34 3.95
CA SER A 158 -8.76 0.40 4.59
C SER A 158 -8.34 1.46 5.58
N ASN A 159 -9.13 2.54 5.69
CA ASN A 159 -8.95 3.59 6.69
C ASN A 159 -7.55 4.25 6.69
N ASN A 160 -6.79 4.12 5.61
CA ASN A 160 -5.46 4.71 5.54
C ASN A 160 -5.54 6.17 5.08
N TRP A 161 -4.55 6.95 5.49
CA TRP A 161 -4.34 8.30 5.01
C TRP A 161 -3.10 8.36 4.12
N PHE A 162 -3.32 8.50 2.81
CA PHE A 162 -2.29 8.73 1.80
C PHE A 162 -2.21 10.23 1.51
N ARG A 163 -1.01 10.80 1.54
CA ARG A 163 -0.80 12.24 1.27
C ARG A 163 0.61 12.50 0.77
N ASN A 164 0.82 13.68 0.18
CA ASN A 164 2.14 14.16 -0.27
C ASN A 164 2.91 13.09 -1.05
N GLN A 165 2.35 12.66 -2.18
CA GLN A 165 2.95 11.62 -3.00
C GLN A 165 2.61 11.80 -4.47
N ASP A 166 3.59 11.61 -5.35
CA ASP A 166 3.31 11.48 -6.79
C ASP A 166 2.56 10.17 -7.10
N LYS A 167 3.24 9.03 -6.91
CA LYS A 167 2.72 7.68 -7.20
C LYS A 167 2.17 7.04 -5.93
N VAL A 168 0.84 6.96 -5.78
CA VAL A 168 0.25 6.48 -4.53
C VAL A 168 0.22 4.94 -4.44
N MET A 169 -0.55 4.29 -5.30
CA MET A 169 -0.87 2.87 -5.17
C MET A 169 -0.88 2.16 -6.52
N LEU A 170 0.04 1.22 -6.71
CA LEU A 170 0.13 0.38 -7.91
C LEU A 170 -0.37 -1.03 -7.62
N LEU A 171 -1.38 -1.46 -8.37
CA LEU A 171 -1.90 -2.82 -8.34
C LEU A 171 -1.51 -3.48 -9.67
N GLY A 172 -0.45 -4.30 -9.66
CA GLY A 172 0.14 -4.94 -10.84
C GLY A 172 1.17 -4.06 -11.55
N HIS A 173 2.42 -4.53 -11.67
CA HIS A 173 3.53 -3.71 -12.16
C HIS A 173 3.92 -3.94 -13.63
N ASP A 174 3.64 -5.12 -14.17
CA ASP A 174 4.20 -5.61 -15.44
C ASP A 174 3.07 -5.85 -16.45
N ASP A 175 3.22 -5.31 -17.66
CA ASP A 175 2.21 -5.53 -18.69
C ASP A 175 2.21 -7.01 -19.15
N GLY A 176 3.35 -7.72 -19.07
CA GLY A 176 3.49 -9.12 -19.43
C GLY A 176 3.18 -10.13 -18.31
N TYR A 177 2.97 -9.69 -17.06
CA TYR A 177 2.75 -10.61 -15.93
C TYR A 177 1.27 -10.97 -15.78
N VAL A 178 0.78 -11.78 -16.73
CA VAL A 178 -0.63 -12.20 -16.86
C VAL A 178 -1.20 -12.90 -15.61
N ARG A 179 -0.34 -13.46 -14.74
CA ARG A 179 -0.77 -14.05 -13.46
C ARG A 179 -1.44 -13.04 -12.52
N ASP A 180 -1.22 -11.74 -12.70
CA ASP A 180 -1.92 -10.71 -11.92
C ASP A 180 -3.42 -10.62 -12.25
N LYS A 181 -3.94 -11.36 -13.25
CA LYS A 181 -5.40 -11.51 -13.49
C LYS A 181 -6.16 -12.05 -12.27
N ASP A 182 -5.49 -12.85 -11.44
CA ASP A 182 -6.08 -13.42 -10.21
C ASP A 182 -5.97 -12.49 -9.00
N MET A 183 -5.35 -11.32 -9.14
CA MET A 183 -5.23 -10.32 -8.08
C MET A 183 -6.62 -9.76 -7.73
N ARG A 184 -6.95 -9.77 -6.44
CA ARG A 184 -8.17 -9.17 -5.88
C ARG A 184 -7.80 -8.22 -4.76
N VAL A 185 -8.17 -6.95 -4.91
CA VAL A 185 -7.89 -5.91 -3.91
C VAL A 185 -9.17 -5.15 -3.59
N THR A 186 -9.41 -4.91 -2.30
CA THR A 186 -10.44 -3.98 -1.83
C THR A 186 -9.78 -2.73 -1.29
N VAL A 187 -10.17 -1.55 -1.78
CA VAL A 187 -9.70 -0.23 -1.35
C VAL A 187 -10.90 0.52 -0.81
N VAL A 188 -11.00 0.69 0.51
CA VAL A 188 -12.21 1.21 1.16
C VAL A 188 -11.94 2.18 2.31
N PHE A 189 -12.73 3.24 2.46
CA PHE A 189 -12.61 4.21 3.57
C PHE A 189 -11.25 4.93 3.68
N ASN A 190 -10.45 4.94 2.61
CA ASN A 190 -9.17 5.65 2.63
C ASN A 190 -9.36 7.13 2.35
N HIS A 191 -8.46 7.95 2.90
CA HIS A 191 -8.31 9.35 2.54
C HIS A 191 -7.09 9.51 1.65
N PHE A 192 -7.32 9.94 0.41
CA PHE A 192 -6.32 10.27 -0.59
C PHE A 192 -6.20 11.79 -0.75
N GLY A 193 -5.20 12.38 -0.09
CA GLY A 193 -4.93 13.80 -0.13
C GLY A 193 -4.53 14.36 1.23
N PRO A 194 -4.01 15.60 1.31
CA PRO A 194 -3.71 16.46 0.17
C PRO A 194 -2.48 15.97 -0.63
N ASN A 195 -2.26 16.59 -1.79
CA ASN A 195 -1.04 16.45 -2.60
C ASN A 195 -0.75 15.01 -3.08
N CYS A 196 -1.78 14.24 -3.40
CA CYS A 196 -1.62 12.96 -4.10
C CYS A 196 -1.79 13.17 -5.61
N ASN A 197 -0.76 12.94 -6.41
CA ASN A 197 -0.82 13.27 -7.84
C ASN A 197 -1.63 12.24 -8.64
N GLN A 198 -1.35 10.95 -8.46
CA GLN A 198 -1.90 9.86 -9.28
C GLN A 198 -1.92 8.49 -8.58
N ARG A 199 -2.56 7.52 -9.25
CA ARG A 199 -2.55 6.08 -8.91
C ARG A 199 -3.31 5.76 -7.62
N MET A 200 -4.58 6.08 -7.53
CA MET A 200 -5.40 5.89 -6.32
C MET A 200 -6.67 5.02 -6.56
N PRO A 201 -6.57 3.78 -7.07
CA PRO A 201 -5.35 3.07 -7.48
C PRO A 201 -5.06 3.19 -8.99
N ARG A 202 -3.87 2.75 -9.43
CA ARG A 202 -3.60 2.36 -10.82
C ARG A 202 -3.54 0.84 -10.93
N VAL A 203 -4.42 0.23 -11.73
CA VAL A 203 -4.63 -1.23 -11.77
C VAL A 203 -4.18 -1.84 -13.10
N ARG A 204 -3.55 -3.02 -13.04
CA ARG A 204 -3.27 -3.88 -14.20
C ARG A 204 -3.80 -5.29 -14.00
N HIS A 205 -4.37 -5.87 -15.06
CA HIS A 205 -4.89 -7.25 -15.16
C HIS A 205 -6.01 -7.63 -14.18
N GLY A 206 -5.78 -7.48 -12.88
CA GLY A 206 -6.65 -7.99 -11.81
C GLY A 206 -7.88 -7.14 -11.53
N TYR A 207 -8.50 -7.44 -10.38
CA TYR A 207 -9.71 -6.81 -9.89
C TYR A 207 -9.45 -5.89 -8.70
N ALA A 208 -10.01 -4.69 -8.74
CA ALA A 208 -10.08 -3.77 -7.60
C ALA A 208 -11.52 -3.34 -7.31
N HIS A 209 -11.96 -3.54 -6.07
CA HIS A 209 -13.16 -2.91 -5.55
C HIS A 209 -12.77 -1.65 -4.78
N VAL A 210 -13.18 -0.48 -5.27
CA VAL A 210 -12.80 0.83 -4.76
C VAL A 210 -14.05 1.51 -4.24
N ALA A 211 -14.27 1.54 -2.92
CA ALA A 211 -15.53 2.02 -2.36
C ALA A 211 -15.38 3.00 -1.19
N ASN A 212 -16.28 3.98 -1.06
CA ASN A 212 -16.34 4.91 0.08
C ASN A 212 -14.99 5.57 0.44
N ASN A 213 -14.12 5.83 -0.53
CA ASN A 213 -12.88 6.56 -0.31
C ASN A 213 -13.09 8.05 -0.56
N TYR A 214 -12.31 8.88 0.13
CA TYR A 214 -12.28 10.32 -0.04
C TYR A 214 -11.04 10.73 -0.85
N TYR A 215 -11.25 11.50 -1.92
CA TYR A 215 -10.21 11.98 -2.83
C TYR A 215 -10.19 13.50 -2.88
N GLN A 216 -9.02 14.10 -2.65
CA GLN A 216 -8.86 15.54 -2.64
C GLN A 216 -7.67 16.00 -3.49
N GLY A 217 -7.97 16.76 -4.55
CA GLY A 217 -7.00 17.60 -5.24
C GLY A 217 -5.91 16.86 -6.03
N TRP A 218 -6.27 15.76 -6.72
CA TRP A 218 -5.30 15.04 -7.55
C TRP A 218 -4.80 15.87 -8.74
N THR A 219 -3.58 15.61 -9.20
CA THR A 219 -2.93 16.40 -10.25
C THR A 219 -2.94 15.72 -11.62
N GLN A 220 -3.00 14.39 -11.73
CA GLN A 220 -3.15 13.72 -13.03
C GLN A 220 -4.48 12.96 -13.12
N TYR A 221 -4.69 11.96 -12.27
CA TYR A 221 -5.94 11.20 -12.21
C TYR A 221 -6.09 10.54 -10.83
N ALA A 222 -7.32 10.29 -10.40
CA ALA A 222 -7.57 9.51 -9.19
C ALA A 222 -7.42 8.00 -9.46
N ILE A 223 -8.39 7.41 -10.16
CA ILE A 223 -8.42 5.97 -10.46
C ILE A 223 -8.02 5.76 -11.93
N GLY A 224 -7.13 4.80 -12.20
CA GLY A 224 -6.69 4.48 -13.56
C GLY A 224 -6.26 3.02 -13.73
N GLY A 225 -5.90 2.63 -14.96
CA GLY A 225 -5.42 1.28 -15.21
C GLY A 225 -4.98 1.01 -16.65
N SER A 226 -4.37 -0.14 -16.88
CA SER A 226 -3.92 -0.64 -18.20
C SER A 226 -3.93 -2.17 -18.23
N MET A 227 -3.96 -2.80 -19.40
CA MET A 227 -4.00 -4.27 -19.54
C MET A 227 -5.28 -4.92 -18.98
N SER A 228 -6.43 -4.43 -19.43
CA SER A 228 -7.76 -4.99 -19.11
C SER A 228 -8.04 -5.24 -17.62
N PRO A 229 -7.75 -4.29 -16.70
CA PRO A 229 -8.10 -4.43 -15.30
C PRO A 229 -9.62 -4.32 -15.13
N ARG A 230 -10.13 -4.88 -14.04
CA ARG A 230 -11.54 -4.76 -13.64
C ARG A 230 -11.67 -3.90 -12.39
N VAL A 231 -12.25 -2.71 -12.49
CA VAL A 231 -12.30 -1.77 -11.35
C VAL A 231 -13.73 -1.34 -11.04
N LYS A 232 -14.30 -1.84 -9.94
CA LYS A 232 -15.63 -1.47 -9.44
C LYS A 232 -15.51 -0.27 -8.50
N SER A 233 -16.00 0.91 -8.89
CA SER A 233 -15.91 2.14 -8.09
C SER A 233 -17.26 2.55 -7.48
N GLU A 234 -17.47 2.38 -6.18
CA GLU A 234 -18.78 2.62 -5.54
C GLU A 234 -18.72 3.69 -4.44
N SER A 235 -19.60 4.70 -4.51
CA SER A 235 -19.81 5.68 -3.42
C SER A 235 -18.54 6.42 -2.96
N ASN A 236 -17.58 6.63 -3.87
CA ASN A 236 -16.40 7.43 -3.58
C ASN A 236 -16.75 8.94 -3.61
N TYR A 237 -16.07 9.72 -2.78
CA TYR A 237 -16.25 11.17 -2.71
C TYR A 237 -15.04 11.89 -3.34
N PHE A 238 -15.28 12.61 -4.42
CA PHE A 238 -14.23 13.25 -5.23
C PHE A 238 -14.33 14.77 -5.15
N VAL A 239 -13.30 15.41 -4.60
CA VAL A 239 -13.12 16.86 -4.60
C VAL A 239 -12.01 17.21 -5.59
N ALA A 240 -12.41 17.60 -6.80
CA ALA A 240 -11.50 17.99 -7.87
C ALA A 240 -10.71 19.27 -7.50
N PRO A 241 -9.48 19.45 -8.02
CA PRO A 241 -8.74 20.69 -7.84
C PRO A 241 -9.44 21.86 -8.52
N LYS A 242 -9.29 23.07 -7.95
CA LYS A 242 -9.95 24.30 -8.43
C LYS A 242 -9.43 24.80 -9.79
N SER A 243 -8.25 24.37 -10.22
CA SER A 243 -7.64 24.80 -11.47
C SER A 243 -7.09 23.61 -12.28
N GLY A 244 -7.20 23.73 -13.60
CA GLY A 244 -6.81 22.70 -14.58
C GLY A 244 -7.96 21.76 -15.01
N SER A 245 -7.80 21.11 -16.18
CA SER A 245 -8.77 20.14 -16.71
C SER A 245 -8.66 18.79 -16.00
N LYS A 246 -9.39 18.55 -14.89
CA LYS A 246 -9.22 17.31 -14.09
C LYS A 246 -10.47 16.66 -13.52
N GLU A 247 -11.65 17.20 -13.83
CA GLU A 247 -12.91 16.53 -13.47
C GLU A 247 -13.27 15.52 -14.57
N ARG A 248 -12.77 14.28 -14.51
CA ARG A 248 -13.36 13.21 -15.34
C ARG A 248 -13.37 11.83 -14.70
N THR A 249 -14.59 11.30 -14.64
CA THR A 249 -14.99 9.96 -14.20
C THR A 249 -15.78 9.33 -15.37
N LEU A 250 -15.06 8.74 -16.33
CA LEU A 250 -15.47 7.86 -17.47
C LEU A 250 -16.21 8.35 -18.75
N LYS A 251 -15.72 7.87 -19.91
CA LYS A 251 -16.49 7.46 -21.11
C LYS A 251 -15.69 6.39 -21.92
N PRO A 252 -16.32 5.40 -22.58
CA PRO A 252 -15.64 4.40 -23.41
C PRO A 252 -15.43 4.93 -24.83
N LEU A 253 -14.28 4.62 -25.45
CA LEU A 253 -14.06 4.83 -26.88
C LEU A 253 -13.44 3.58 -27.51
N LYS A 254 -13.91 3.28 -28.73
CA LYS A 254 -13.48 2.18 -29.58
C LYS A 254 -12.00 2.35 -29.93
N ASN A 255 -11.25 1.26 -29.82
CA ASN A 255 -9.86 1.04 -30.22
C ASN A 255 -8.77 1.66 -29.31
N SER A 256 -8.46 0.87 -28.27
CA SER A 256 -7.13 0.58 -27.68
C SER A 256 -6.20 1.69 -27.18
N LEU A 257 -6.60 2.96 -27.15
CA LEU A 257 -5.93 4.01 -26.37
C LEU A 257 -7.00 5.00 -25.86
N LEU A 258 -7.00 5.34 -24.57
CA LEU A 258 -7.97 6.28 -23.98
C LEU A 258 -7.29 7.58 -23.53
N GLN A 259 -7.68 8.70 -24.14
CA GLN A 259 -7.39 10.08 -23.77
C GLN A 259 -8.71 10.88 -23.70
N LEU A 260 -8.82 11.88 -22.81
CA LEU A 260 -10.05 12.59 -22.43
C LEU A 260 -10.16 14.00 -23.06
N GLU A 261 -11.33 14.38 -23.58
CA GLU A 261 -11.61 15.76 -24.04
C GLU A 261 -12.23 16.68 -22.97
N ARG A 262 -12.08 17.99 -23.15
CA ARG A 262 -12.29 19.07 -22.16
C ARG A 262 -13.77 19.39 -21.93
N TYR A 263 -14.12 19.85 -20.72
CA TYR A 263 -15.28 20.73 -20.49
C TYR A 263 -14.86 21.85 -19.54
N SER A 264 -15.22 23.08 -19.86
CA SER A 264 -14.92 24.27 -19.08
C SER A 264 -15.77 24.26 -17.80
N ALA A 265 -15.13 24.47 -16.65
CA ALA A 265 -15.83 24.53 -15.36
C ALA A 265 -16.72 25.78 -15.26
N PRO A 266 -17.94 25.70 -14.70
CA PRO A 266 -18.60 26.86 -14.11
C PRO A 266 -17.89 27.24 -12.80
N GLU A 267 -18.01 28.51 -12.39
CA GLU A 267 -17.23 29.19 -11.34
C GLU A 267 -17.39 28.64 -9.90
N THR A 268 -18.03 27.49 -9.70
CA THR A 268 -18.26 26.86 -8.38
C THR A 268 -17.72 25.43 -8.33
N PRO A 269 -17.05 25.02 -7.23
CA PRO A 269 -16.54 23.65 -7.10
C PRO A 269 -17.69 22.64 -7.17
N SER A 270 -17.68 21.77 -8.18
CA SER A 270 -18.66 20.71 -8.32
C SER A 270 -18.39 19.59 -7.33
N VAL A 271 -19.38 19.32 -6.48
CA VAL A 271 -19.41 18.19 -5.54
C VAL A 271 -20.14 17.03 -6.22
N ARG A 272 -19.50 15.86 -6.38
CA ARG A 272 -20.16 14.67 -6.92
C ARG A 272 -19.93 13.44 -6.06
N THR A 273 -21.02 12.89 -5.53
CA THR A 273 -21.11 11.51 -5.05
C THR A 273 -21.59 10.65 -6.21
N THR A 274 -20.71 9.82 -6.78
CA THR A 274 -21.09 8.88 -7.85
C THR A 274 -21.10 7.45 -7.32
N THR A 275 -22.29 6.86 -7.23
CA THR A 275 -22.44 5.40 -7.20
C THR A 275 -22.50 4.93 -8.65
N THR A 276 -21.39 4.41 -9.17
CA THR A 276 -21.37 3.85 -10.53
C THR A 276 -20.69 2.49 -10.46
N THR A 277 -21.45 1.40 -10.55
CA THR A 277 -20.87 0.08 -10.80
C THR A 277 -20.16 0.11 -12.15
N LEU A 278 -18.89 0.46 -12.11
CA LEU A 278 -18.03 0.50 -13.26
C LEU A 278 -17.49 -0.91 -13.46
N ASN A 279 -18.08 -1.66 -14.38
CA ASN A 279 -17.34 -2.74 -15.01
C ASN A 279 -16.41 -2.07 -16.04
N MET A 280 -15.31 -1.48 -15.56
CA MET A 280 -14.24 -1.07 -16.48
C MET A 280 -13.66 -2.37 -17.03
N THR A 281 -13.99 -2.69 -18.27
CA THR A 281 -13.28 -3.69 -19.07
C THR A 281 -12.55 -2.87 -20.12
N PHE A 282 -11.24 -2.70 -19.97
CA PHE A 282 -10.40 -2.00 -20.94
C PHE A 282 -10.00 -2.93 -22.08
#